data_AF-A0A534Z0R0-F1
#
_entry.id   AF-A0A534Z0R0-F1
#
_cell.length_a   1.000
_cell.length_b   1.000
_cell.length_c   1.000
_cell.angle_alpha   90.00
_cell.angle_beta   90.00
_cell.angle_gamma   90.00
#
_symmetry.space_group_name_H-M   'P 1'
#
loop_
_entity.id
_entity.type
_entity.pdbx_description
1 polymer ?
#
loop_
_entity_poly.entity_id
_entity_poly.type
_entity_poly.pdbx_seq_one_letter_code
_entity_poly.pdbx_strand_id
1 'polypeptide(L)'
;MSNVLTIAGKEIRSYFASPVAYVLIAAYLALAGYFFYALLTAFNTSLRIYSMMRNPEMLSRFNLNEMVIVPLLHNMAVLLIFIVPAITMRMFPEEKRAGTYELLLTSPVRVGEIVLGKFLGGLVLVLLMVALSGFFGVLLLLYGNPEVKLMLTGYLALALMATAFLVIGTLISSFTDNVVIAYVGALFALLVLYTIGWLGETLQGAGAAAIKYVSITEHFQTLLKGIIDTRDLAYFATVILIGIFLTQRSVESVRWR
;
A
#
# COMPACT_ATOMS: atom_id res chain seq x y z
N MET A 1 24.88 3.98 16.65
CA MET A 1 23.61 3.98 15.90
C MET A 1 23.78 3.04 14.72
N SER A 2 22.83 2.15 14.43
CA SER A 2 22.96 1.25 13.26
C SER A 2 22.93 2.08 11.98
N ASN A 3 23.79 1.76 11.00
CA ASN A 3 23.87 2.46 9.72
C ASN A 3 22.49 2.59 9.03
N VAL A 4 21.66 1.56 9.17
CA VAL A 4 20.27 1.50 8.69
C VAL A 4 19.43 2.69 9.18
N LEU A 5 19.45 2.99 10.48
CA LEU A 5 18.63 4.07 11.06
C LEU A 5 19.14 5.44 10.62
N THR A 6 20.44 5.60 10.44
CA THR A 6 21.03 6.84 9.92
C THR A 6 20.57 7.11 8.49
N ILE A 7 20.58 6.07 7.64
CA ILE A 7 20.10 6.16 6.26
C ILE A 7 18.60 6.44 6.24
N ALA A 8 17.80 5.69 7.00
CA ALA A 8 16.36 5.92 7.08
C ALA A 8 16.03 7.35 7.55
N GLY A 9 16.75 7.86 8.57
CA GLY A 9 16.59 9.23 9.05
C GLY A 9 16.95 10.29 8.00
N LYS A 10 17.99 10.05 7.20
CA LYS A 10 18.33 10.91 6.05
C LYS A 10 17.21 10.91 5.01
N GLU A 11 16.69 9.74 4.65
CA GLU A 11 15.62 9.62 3.64
C GLU A 11 14.32 10.30 4.09
N ILE A 12 13.92 10.10 5.34
CA ILE A 12 12.75 10.79 5.93
C ILE A 12 12.93 12.31 5.85
N ARG A 13 14.10 12.83 6.28
CA ARG A 13 14.38 14.27 6.18
C ARG A 13 14.36 14.76 4.75
N SER A 14 14.87 13.98 3.80
CA SER A 14 14.83 14.31 2.37
C SER A 14 13.39 14.46 1.86
N TYR A 15 12.50 13.53 2.24
CA TYR A 15 11.09 13.59 1.87
C TYR A 15 10.39 14.84 2.41
N PHE A 16 10.62 15.20 3.68
CA PHE A 16 9.97 16.35 4.33
C PHE A 16 10.68 17.69 4.09
N ALA A 17 11.91 17.69 3.59
CA ALA A 17 12.61 18.91 3.15
C ALA A 17 12.08 19.39 1.79
N SER A 18 11.50 18.48 0.99
CA SER A 18 10.90 18.77 -0.30
C SER A 18 9.37 18.87 -0.18
N PRO A 19 8.68 19.68 -1.00
CA PRO A 19 7.21 19.73 -1.02
C PRO A 19 6.55 18.40 -1.43
N VAL A 20 7.32 17.45 -2.00
CA VAL A 20 6.79 16.19 -2.54
C VAL A 20 6.01 15.37 -1.51
N ALA A 21 6.55 15.19 -0.29
CA ALA A 21 5.86 14.41 0.74
C ALA A 21 4.51 15.04 1.13
N TYR A 22 4.47 16.36 1.31
CA TYR A 22 3.25 17.08 1.65
C TYR A 22 2.21 16.99 0.53
N VAL A 23 2.64 17.11 -0.74
CA VAL A 23 1.75 16.99 -1.90
C VAL A 23 1.17 15.57 -2.00
N LEU A 24 1.99 14.53 -1.79
CA LEU A 24 1.52 13.14 -1.84
C LEU A 24 0.55 12.82 -0.69
N ILE A 25 0.85 13.26 0.53
CA ILE A 25 -0.04 13.11 1.69
C ILE A 25 -1.36 13.84 1.43
N ALA A 26 -1.30 15.10 0.99
CA ALA A 26 -2.48 15.90 0.71
C ALA A 26 -3.33 15.29 -0.40
N ALA A 27 -2.72 14.85 -1.51
CA ALA A 27 -3.44 14.22 -2.62
C ALA A 27 -4.12 12.91 -2.18
N TYR A 28 -3.41 12.06 -1.43
CA TYR A 28 -3.97 10.82 -0.91
C TYR A 28 -5.14 11.07 0.04
N LEU A 29 -4.99 11.97 1.00
CA LEU A 29 -6.07 12.31 1.96
C LEU A 29 -7.25 13.01 1.30
N ALA A 30 -7.00 13.89 0.32
CA ALA A 30 -8.06 14.55 -0.43
C ALA A 30 -8.90 13.56 -1.25
N LEU A 31 -8.24 12.65 -1.98
CA LEU A 31 -8.94 11.61 -2.74
C LEU A 31 -9.64 10.62 -1.82
N ALA A 32 -9.00 10.18 -0.74
CA ALA A 32 -9.62 9.34 0.26
C ALA A 32 -10.83 10.00 0.93
N GLY A 33 -10.74 11.30 1.23
CA GLY A 33 -11.85 12.10 1.79
C GLY A 33 -13.00 12.28 0.81
N TYR A 34 -12.69 12.47 -0.49
CA TYR A 34 -13.70 12.47 -1.55
C TYR A 34 -14.45 11.13 -1.61
N PHE A 35 -13.73 10.00 -1.62
CA PHE A 35 -14.36 8.67 -1.62
C PHE A 35 -15.17 8.43 -0.36
N PHE A 36 -14.67 8.82 0.81
CA PHE A 36 -15.39 8.73 2.07
C PHE A 36 -16.71 9.50 2.04
N TYR A 37 -16.68 10.75 1.60
CA TYR A 37 -17.87 11.58 1.45
C TYR A 37 -18.87 10.98 0.46
N ALA A 38 -18.40 10.51 -0.69
CA ALA A 38 -19.25 9.89 -1.71
C ALA A 38 -19.94 8.62 -1.18
N LEU A 39 -19.20 7.73 -0.50
CA LEU A 39 -19.73 6.50 0.09
C LEU A 39 -20.73 6.79 1.21
N LEU A 40 -20.44 7.76 2.09
CA LEU A 40 -21.38 8.17 3.14
C LEU A 40 -22.67 8.76 2.57
N THR A 41 -22.57 9.58 1.53
CA THR A 41 -23.73 10.19 0.87
C THR A 41 -24.60 9.13 0.21
N ALA A 42 -23.96 8.16 -0.48
CA ALA A 42 -24.66 7.02 -1.06
C ALA A 42 -25.37 6.20 0.03
N PHE A 43 -24.67 5.86 1.11
CA PHE A 43 -25.22 5.12 2.25
C PHE A 43 -26.42 5.84 2.89
N ASN A 44 -26.32 7.15 3.15
CA ASN A 44 -27.41 7.94 3.73
C ASN A 44 -28.63 8.00 2.80
N THR A 45 -28.39 8.16 1.49
CA THR A 45 -29.46 8.19 0.48
C THR A 45 -30.19 6.85 0.43
N SER A 46 -29.45 5.74 0.39
CA SER A 46 -30.04 4.40 0.45
C SER A 46 -30.86 4.22 1.71
N LEU A 47 -30.30 4.50 2.89
CA LEU A 47 -31.04 4.40 4.17
C LEU A 47 -32.37 5.15 4.16
N ARG A 48 -32.39 6.38 3.62
CA ARG A 48 -33.63 7.18 3.50
C ARG A 48 -34.66 6.50 2.61
N ILE A 49 -34.26 6.00 1.44
CA ILE A 49 -35.17 5.30 0.51
C ILE A 49 -35.76 4.03 1.15
N TYR A 50 -34.94 3.22 1.82
CA TYR A 50 -35.42 1.99 2.47
C TYR A 50 -36.30 2.27 3.69
N SER A 51 -36.02 3.34 4.45
CA SER A 51 -36.88 3.76 5.56
C SER A 51 -38.30 4.15 5.10
N MET A 52 -38.44 4.65 3.86
CA MET A 52 -39.74 4.98 3.27
C MET A 52 -40.53 3.74 2.81
N MET A 53 -39.85 2.67 2.40
CA MET A 53 -40.50 1.42 1.97
C MET A 53 -41.05 0.57 3.13
N ARG A 54 -40.79 0.95 4.40
CA ARG A 54 -41.28 0.27 5.62
C ARG A 54 -41.11 -1.25 5.62
N ASN A 55 -40.10 -1.79 4.93
CA ASN A 55 -39.79 -3.20 4.96
C ASN A 55 -38.67 -3.47 5.99
N PRO A 56 -38.98 -4.03 7.18
CA PRO A 56 -38.02 -4.14 8.28
C PRO A 56 -36.84 -5.07 7.96
N GLU A 57 -37.05 -6.12 7.16
CA GLU A 57 -36.00 -7.08 6.78
C GLU A 57 -34.94 -6.46 5.87
N MET A 58 -35.30 -5.44 5.09
CA MET A 58 -34.36 -4.75 4.20
C MET A 58 -33.46 -3.79 4.98
N LEU A 59 -33.98 -3.17 6.05
CA LEU A 59 -33.22 -2.25 6.90
C LEU A 59 -32.12 -2.98 7.70
N SER A 60 -32.35 -4.24 8.09
CA SER A 60 -31.35 -5.04 8.81
C SER A 60 -30.15 -5.48 7.96
N ARG A 61 -30.24 -5.40 6.62
CA ARG A 61 -29.10 -5.70 5.73
C ARG A 61 -28.17 -4.50 5.50
N PHE A 62 -28.53 -3.31 5.98
CA PHE A 62 -27.71 -2.10 5.84
C PHE A 62 -26.63 -2.05 6.92
N ASN A 63 -25.43 -2.53 6.57
CA ASN A 63 -24.26 -2.44 7.43
C ASN A 63 -23.31 -1.34 6.93
N LEU A 64 -22.99 -0.39 7.81
CA LEU A 64 -22.04 0.69 7.53
C LEU A 64 -20.65 0.13 7.14
N ASN A 65 -20.27 -1.01 7.73
CA ASN A 65 -18.99 -1.64 7.48
C ASN A 65 -18.87 -2.10 6.02
N GLU A 66 -19.87 -2.83 5.52
CA GLU A 66 -19.86 -3.39 4.17
C GLU A 66 -20.05 -2.33 3.08
N MET A 67 -20.84 -1.29 3.37
CA MET A 67 -21.19 -0.28 2.37
C MET A 67 -20.26 0.93 2.36
N VAL A 68 -19.56 1.21 3.46
CA VAL A 68 -18.69 2.39 3.58
C VAL A 68 -17.25 1.97 3.86
N ILE A 69 -16.98 1.21 4.93
CA ILE A 69 -15.60 0.95 5.37
C ILE A 69 -14.85 0.08 4.38
N VAL A 70 -15.41 -1.07 4.01
CA VAL A 70 -14.75 -2.01 3.08
C VAL A 70 -14.47 -1.36 1.72
N PRO A 71 -15.43 -0.68 1.06
CA PRO A 71 -15.17 0.03 -0.20
C PRO A 71 -14.20 1.19 -0.04
N LEU A 72 -14.24 1.92 1.07
CA LEU A 72 -13.30 3.01 1.33
C LEU A 72 -11.87 2.50 1.39
N LEU A 73 -11.62 1.43 2.13
CA LEU A 73 -10.29 0.82 2.25
C LEU A 73 -9.82 0.23 0.92
N HIS A 74 -10.73 -0.31 0.10
CA HIS A 74 -10.43 -0.73 -1.27
C HIS A 74 -10.00 0.45 -2.15
N ASN A 75 -10.74 1.55 -2.13
CA ASN A 75 -10.38 2.77 -2.86
C ASN A 75 -9.03 3.34 -2.39
N MET A 76 -8.78 3.33 -1.09
CA MET A 76 -7.48 3.72 -0.54
C MET A 76 -6.34 2.81 -1.01
N ALA A 77 -6.56 1.50 -1.13
CA ALA A 77 -5.58 0.56 -1.69
C ALA A 77 -5.30 0.85 -3.17
N VAL A 78 -6.34 1.17 -3.96
CA VAL A 78 -6.17 1.60 -5.36
C VAL A 78 -5.37 2.89 -5.46
N LEU A 79 -5.58 3.87 -4.58
CA LEU A 79 -4.77 5.10 -4.55
C LEU A 79 -3.28 4.80 -4.31
N LEU A 80 -2.97 3.82 -3.46
CA LEU A 80 -1.58 3.41 -3.20
C LEU A 80 -0.88 2.86 -4.45
N ILE A 81 -1.60 2.29 -5.42
CA ILE A 81 -1.03 1.81 -6.69
C ILE A 81 -0.36 2.97 -7.46
N PHE A 82 -0.86 4.20 -7.33
CA PHE A 82 -0.29 5.38 -7.98
C PHE A 82 0.72 6.11 -7.08
N ILE A 83 0.38 6.25 -5.80
CA ILE A 83 1.19 6.99 -4.83
C ILE A 83 2.51 6.27 -4.53
N VAL A 84 2.49 4.96 -4.33
CA VAL A 84 3.68 4.21 -3.93
C VAL A 84 4.78 4.28 -5.01
N PRO A 85 4.50 4.07 -6.31
CA PRO A 85 5.47 4.33 -7.36
C PRO A 85 6.05 5.74 -7.33
N ALA A 86 5.25 6.76 -7.00
CA ALA A 86 5.73 8.14 -6.91
C ALA A 86 6.74 8.33 -5.75
N ILE A 87 6.62 7.54 -4.67
CA ILE A 87 7.55 7.53 -3.54
C ILE A 87 8.82 6.75 -3.91
N THR A 88 8.68 5.58 -4.54
CA THR A 88 9.81 4.67 -4.78
C THR A 88 10.62 5.02 -6.03
N MET A 89 10.04 5.73 -7.00
CA MET A 89 10.69 6.02 -8.30
C MET A 89 12.03 6.78 -8.20
N ARG A 90 12.30 7.43 -7.06
CA ARG A 90 13.52 8.19 -6.80
C ARG A 90 14.58 7.46 -5.99
N MET A 91 14.21 6.37 -5.30
CA MET A 91 15.04 5.75 -4.26
C MET A 91 16.44 5.34 -4.72
N PHE A 92 16.57 4.76 -5.92
CA PHE A 92 17.84 4.40 -6.54
C PHE A 92 18.15 5.18 -7.83
N PRO A 93 17.17 5.47 -8.71
CA PRO A 93 17.43 6.17 -9.97
C PRO A 93 18.06 7.55 -9.79
N GLU A 94 17.68 8.32 -8.75
CA GLU A 94 18.27 9.65 -8.54
C GLU A 94 19.77 9.56 -8.20
N GLU A 95 20.17 8.60 -7.37
CA GLU A 95 21.59 8.41 -7.01
C GLU A 95 22.41 7.91 -8.19
N LYS A 96 21.83 7.03 -9.01
CA LYS A 96 22.48 6.55 -10.25
C LYS A 96 22.67 7.68 -11.24
N ARG A 97 21.64 8.49 -11.47
CA ARG A 97 21.67 9.64 -12.39
C ARG A 97 22.61 10.75 -11.91
N ALA A 98 22.72 10.94 -10.60
CA ALA A 98 23.63 11.93 -10.01
C ALA A 98 25.09 11.44 -9.91
N GLY A 99 25.39 10.20 -10.27
CA GLY A 99 26.73 9.60 -10.12
C GLY A 99 27.16 9.35 -8.67
N THR A 100 26.26 9.57 -7.69
CA THR A 100 26.55 9.37 -6.26
C THR A 100 26.36 7.92 -5.81
N TYR A 101 25.76 7.09 -6.67
CA TYR A 101 25.54 5.67 -6.42
C TYR A 101 26.84 4.89 -6.23
N GLU A 102 27.90 5.21 -6.98
CA GLU A 102 29.22 4.57 -6.82
C GLU A 102 29.88 4.92 -5.48
N LEU A 103 29.75 6.18 -5.04
CA LEU A 103 30.22 6.63 -3.71
C LEU A 103 29.48 5.90 -2.59
N LEU A 104 28.18 5.64 -2.77
CA LEU A 104 27.38 4.89 -1.81
C LEU A 104 27.83 3.42 -1.72
N LEU A 105 28.12 2.79 -2.86
CA LEU A 105 28.56 1.38 -2.90
C LEU A 105 30.01 1.17 -2.43
N THR A 106 30.85 2.20 -2.50
CA THR A 106 32.25 2.18 -2.02
C THR A 106 32.36 2.59 -0.55
N SER A 107 31.31 3.16 0.03
CA SER A 107 31.26 3.47 1.46
C SER A 107 31.35 2.19 2.32
N PRO A 108 31.84 2.26 3.58
CA PRO A 108 31.98 1.10 4.47
C PRO A 108 30.62 0.67 5.06
N VAL A 109 29.58 0.63 4.24
CA VAL A 109 28.20 0.27 4.60
C VAL A 109 27.79 -0.96 3.80
N ARG A 110 27.11 -1.92 4.46
CA ARG A 110 26.66 -3.14 3.76
C ARG A 110 25.48 -2.82 2.84
N VAL A 111 25.38 -3.53 1.71
CA VAL A 111 24.28 -3.33 0.75
C VAL A 111 22.91 -3.54 1.39
N GLY A 112 22.77 -4.55 2.25
CA GLY A 112 21.54 -4.78 3.02
C GLY A 112 21.17 -3.59 3.92
N GLU A 113 22.16 -2.87 4.47
CA GLU A 113 21.89 -1.69 5.30
C GLU A 113 21.36 -0.51 4.47
N ILE A 114 21.88 -0.35 3.25
CA ILE A 114 21.42 0.67 2.29
C ILE A 114 19.97 0.40 1.90
N VAL A 115 19.67 -0.84 1.47
CA VAL A 115 18.34 -1.24 1.03
C VAL A 115 17.32 -1.11 2.16
N LEU A 116 17.65 -1.63 3.35
CA LEU A 116 16.77 -1.52 4.52
C LEU A 116 16.57 -0.08 4.95
N GLY A 117 17.61 0.76 4.90
CA GLY A 117 17.51 2.18 5.23
C GLY A 117 16.54 2.93 4.30
N LYS A 118 16.68 2.73 2.98
CA LYS A 118 15.79 3.32 1.97
C LYS A 118 14.35 2.83 2.10
N PHE A 119 14.18 1.51 2.25
CA PHE A 119 12.87 0.90 2.47
C PHE A 119 12.18 1.47 3.71
N LEU A 120 12.87 1.54 4.86
CA LEU A 120 12.31 2.10 6.10
C LEU A 120 11.98 3.59 5.97
N GLY A 121 12.79 4.35 5.23
CA GLY A 121 12.50 5.76 4.96
C GLY A 121 11.18 5.95 4.20
N GLY A 122 10.96 5.16 3.14
CA GLY A 122 9.69 5.15 2.40
C GLY A 122 8.53 4.57 3.21
N LEU A 123 8.81 3.58 4.07
CA LEU A 123 7.82 2.91 4.89
C LEU A 123 7.18 3.88 5.88
N VAL A 124 7.98 4.73 6.52
CA VAL A 124 7.47 5.76 7.43
C VAL A 124 6.51 6.69 6.72
N LEU A 125 6.82 7.13 5.49
CA LEU A 125 5.95 8.01 4.73
C LEU A 125 4.61 7.32 4.37
N VAL A 126 4.68 6.11 3.84
CA VAL A 126 3.49 5.34 3.45
C VAL A 126 2.61 4.99 4.65
N LEU A 127 3.21 4.55 5.76
CA LEU A 127 2.47 4.27 7.00
C LEU A 127 1.89 5.52 7.64
N LEU A 128 2.58 6.67 7.55
CA LEU A 128 2.03 7.95 7.97
C LEU A 128 0.77 8.30 7.17
N MET A 129 0.76 8.08 5.85
CA MET A 129 -0.41 8.32 5.00
C MET A 129 -1.60 7.43 5.43
N VAL A 130 -1.35 6.13 5.66
CA VAL A 130 -2.36 5.19 6.17
C VAL A 130 -2.84 5.57 7.57
N ALA A 131 -1.94 6.01 8.45
CA ALA A 131 -2.30 6.43 9.81
C ALA A 131 -3.16 7.70 9.80
N LEU A 132 -2.81 8.69 8.96
CA LEU A 132 -3.59 9.93 8.81
C LEU A 132 -4.97 9.66 8.19
N SER A 133 -5.10 8.68 7.28
CA SER A 133 -6.42 8.27 6.78
C SER A 133 -7.26 7.56 7.85
N GLY A 134 -6.66 7.15 8.97
CA GLY A 134 -7.35 6.74 10.20
C GLY A 134 -8.33 7.79 10.72
N PHE A 135 -8.15 9.07 10.37
CA PHE A 135 -9.10 10.14 10.67
C PHE A 135 -10.53 9.82 10.21
N PHE A 136 -10.72 9.20 9.05
CA PHE A 136 -12.04 8.80 8.57
C PHE A 136 -12.66 7.70 9.43
N GLY A 137 -11.85 6.73 9.87
CA GLY A 137 -12.28 5.71 10.82
C GLY A 137 -12.70 6.31 12.17
N VAL A 138 -11.98 7.31 12.67
CA VAL A 138 -12.35 8.04 13.90
C VAL A 138 -13.69 8.76 13.74
N LEU A 139 -13.95 9.41 12.60
CA LEU A 139 -15.26 10.02 12.33
C LEU A 139 -16.39 8.98 12.36
N LEU A 140 -16.16 7.80 11.80
CA LEU A 140 -17.14 6.71 11.86
C LEU A 140 -17.35 6.20 13.29
N LEU A 141 -16.30 6.07 14.10
CA LEU A 141 -16.44 5.71 15.52
C LEU A 141 -17.32 6.71 16.30
N LEU A 142 -17.17 8.00 16.02
CA LEU A 142 -17.91 9.06 16.72
C LEU A 142 -19.38 9.15 16.28
N TYR A 143 -19.66 8.98 14.99
CA TYR A 143 -20.98 9.29 14.42
C TYR A 143 -21.73 8.09 13.82
N GLY A 144 -21.07 6.97 13.57
CA GLY A 144 -21.60 5.83 12.80
C GLY A 144 -21.69 4.50 13.55
N ASN A 145 -21.08 4.38 14.73
CA ASN A 145 -21.02 3.13 15.52
C ASN A 145 -20.62 1.86 14.70
N PRO A 146 -19.48 1.89 13.99
CA PRO A 146 -19.01 0.77 13.18
C PRO A 146 -18.51 -0.39 14.04
N GLU A 147 -18.31 -1.54 13.40
CA GLU A 147 -17.66 -2.67 14.05
C GLU A 147 -16.16 -2.43 14.17
N VAL A 148 -15.71 -2.07 15.38
CA VAL A 148 -14.32 -1.70 15.67
C VAL A 148 -13.33 -2.76 15.21
N LYS A 149 -13.64 -4.05 15.40
CA LYS A 149 -12.76 -5.16 15.00
C LYS A 149 -12.49 -5.16 13.50
N LEU A 150 -13.54 -5.09 12.69
CA LEU A 150 -13.44 -5.09 11.22
C LEU A 150 -12.68 -3.86 10.73
N MET A 151 -12.92 -2.70 11.35
CA MET A 151 -12.19 -1.49 10.99
C MET A 151 -10.69 -1.60 11.31
N LEU A 152 -10.32 -2.10 12.49
CA LEU A 152 -8.91 -2.27 12.87
C LEU A 152 -8.19 -3.28 11.98
N THR A 153 -8.82 -4.43 11.67
CA THR A 153 -8.23 -5.40 10.74
C THR A 153 -8.12 -4.83 9.33
N GLY A 154 -9.07 -4.00 8.91
CA GLY A 154 -9.03 -3.34 7.62
C GLY A 154 -7.88 -2.33 7.49
N TYR A 155 -7.63 -1.52 8.51
CA TYR A 155 -6.45 -0.63 8.52
C TYR A 155 -5.13 -1.40 8.61
N LEU A 156 -5.09 -2.53 9.34
CA LEU A 156 -3.94 -3.44 9.32
C LEU A 156 -3.70 -4.01 7.91
N ALA A 157 -4.76 -4.45 7.24
CA ALA A 157 -4.70 -4.95 5.86
C ALA A 157 -4.15 -3.88 4.91
N LEU A 158 -4.63 -2.63 5.05
CA LEU A 158 -4.17 -1.50 4.24
C LEU A 158 -2.69 -1.20 4.49
N ALA A 159 -2.23 -1.24 5.75
CA ALA A 159 -0.82 -1.04 6.11
C ALA A 159 0.08 -2.14 5.53
N LEU A 160 -0.35 -3.41 5.60
CA LEU A 160 0.37 -4.55 5.01
C LEU A 160 0.44 -4.45 3.47
N MET A 161 -0.69 -4.11 2.83
CA MET A 161 -0.76 -3.85 1.39
C MET A 161 0.20 -2.74 0.97
N ALA A 162 0.18 -1.62 1.69
CA ALA A 162 1.04 -0.47 1.40
C ALA A 162 2.52 -0.82 1.53
N THR A 163 2.87 -1.65 2.52
CA THR A 163 4.24 -2.16 2.73
C THR A 163 4.68 -3.10 1.61
N ALA A 164 3.80 -4.01 1.17
CA ALA A 164 4.06 -4.90 0.05
C ALA A 164 4.21 -4.14 -1.28
N PHE A 165 3.38 -3.13 -1.52
CA PHE A 165 3.53 -2.26 -2.68
C PHE A 165 4.84 -1.50 -2.65
N LEU A 166 5.23 -0.98 -1.47
CA LEU A 166 6.48 -0.25 -1.30
C LEU A 166 7.67 -1.13 -1.66
N VAL A 167 7.72 -2.37 -1.17
CA VAL A 167 8.85 -3.26 -1.47
C VAL A 167 8.96 -3.56 -2.96
N ILE A 168 7.84 -3.78 -3.65
CA ILE A 168 7.82 -4.04 -5.10
C ILE A 168 8.27 -2.77 -5.85
N GLY A 169 7.80 -1.60 -5.44
CA GLY A 169 8.24 -0.33 -5.98
C GLY A 169 9.74 -0.09 -5.77
N THR A 170 10.30 -0.47 -4.61
CA THR A 170 11.74 -0.36 -4.33
C THR A 170 12.57 -1.30 -5.22
N LEU A 171 12.08 -2.52 -5.45
CA LEU A 171 12.72 -3.51 -6.32
C LEU A 171 12.77 -3.02 -7.77
N ILE A 172 11.67 -2.47 -8.28
CA ILE A 172 11.62 -1.99 -9.66
C ILE A 172 12.51 -0.75 -9.83
N SER A 173 12.53 0.13 -8.84
CA SER A 173 13.43 1.28 -8.77
C SER A 173 14.91 0.87 -8.82
N SER A 174 15.29 -0.27 -8.23
CA SER A 174 16.69 -0.74 -8.26
C SER A 174 17.17 -1.22 -9.63
N PHE A 175 16.26 -1.53 -10.57
CA PHE A 175 16.63 -2.02 -11.92
C PHE A 175 16.91 -0.94 -12.95
N THR A 176 16.51 0.31 -12.69
CA THR A 176 16.66 1.41 -13.66
C THR A 176 17.40 2.60 -13.04
N ASP A 177 17.91 3.47 -13.90
CA ASP A 177 18.52 4.78 -13.63
C ASP A 177 17.59 5.94 -14.05
N ASN A 178 16.45 5.63 -14.68
CA ASN A 178 15.47 6.61 -15.12
C ASN A 178 14.24 6.61 -14.19
N VAL A 179 13.99 7.74 -13.53
CA VAL A 179 12.86 7.95 -12.61
C VAL A 179 11.51 7.67 -13.28
N VAL A 180 11.34 8.03 -14.55
CA VAL A 180 10.08 7.80 -15.29
C VAL A 180 9.86 6.31 -15.52
N ILE A 181 10.91 5.57 -15.91
CA ILE A 181 10.83 4.12 -16.10
C ILE A 181 10.57 3.42 -14.76
N ALA A 182 11.18 3.88 -13.68
CA ALA A 182 10.94 3.34 -12.34
C ALA A 182 9.47 3.52 -11.92
N TYR A 183 8.91 4.71 -12.15
CA TYR A 183 7.51 5.00 -11.87
C TYR A 183 6.56 4.13 -12.70
N VAL A 184 6.71 4.14 -14.02
CA VAL A 184 5.81 3.41 -14.94
C VAL A 184 5.92 1.91 -14.72
N GLY A 185 7.13 1.38 -14.53
CA GLY A 185 7.35 -0.04 -14.24
C GLY A 185 6.70 -0.47 -12.93
N ALA A 186 6.87 0.33 -11.86
CA ALA A 186 6.25 0.05 -10.57
C ALA A 186 4.73 0.14 -10.65
N LEU A 187 4.19 1.17 -11.28
CA LEU A 187 2.75 1.32 -11.50
C LEU A 187 2.17 0.12 -12.25
N PHE A 188 2.81 -0.30 -13.34
CA PHE A 188 2.37 -1.46 -14.12
C PHE A 188 2.41 -2.75 -13.29
N ALA A 189 3.50 -3.01 -12.57
CA ALA A 189 3.62 -4.21 -11.74
C ALA A 189 2.57 -4.26 -10.63
N LEU A 190 2.31 -3.12 -9.97
CA LEU A 190 1.28 -3.03 -8.93
C LEU A 190 -0.14 -3.18 -9.50
N LEU A 191 -0.43 -2.63 -10.67
CA LEU A 191 -1.72 -2.82 -11.36
C LEU A 191 -1.96 -4.29 -11.72
N VAL A 192 -0.95 -4.96 -12.27
CA VAL A 192 -1.03 -6.39 -12.60
C VAL A 192 -1.24 -7.21 -11.33
N LEU A 193 -0.47 -6.95 -10.27
CA LEU A 193 -0.61 -7.66 -9.01
C LEU A 193 -1.99 -7.45 -8.38
N TYR A 194 -2.54 -6.24 -8.47
CA TYR A 194 -3.87 -5.93 -7.92
C TYR A 194 -5.00 -6.63 -8.69
N THR A 195 -4.89 -6.71 -10.01
CA THR A 195 -5.95 -7.25 -10.89
C THR A 195 -5.80 -8.75 -11.18
N ILE A 196 -4.71 -9.40 -10.75
CA ILE A 196 -4.45 -10.82 -11.03
C ILE A 196 -5.57 -11.75 -10.53
N GLY A 197 -6.25 -11.40 -9.43
CA GLY A 197 -7.37 -12.16 -8.89
C GLY A 197 -8.54 -12.28 -9.87
N TRP A 198 -8.78 -11.27 -10.72
CA TRP A 198 -9.87 -11.29 -11.71
C TRP A 198 -9.66 -12.38 -12.77
N LEU A 199 -8.41 -12.74 -13.06
CA LEU A 199 -8.11 -13.88 -13.94
C LEU A 199 -8.49 -15.21 -13.28
N GLY A 200 -8.38 -15.31 -11.96
CA GLY A 200 -8.77 -16.50 -11.20
C GLY A 200 -10.28 -16.76 -11.16
N GLU A 201 -11.10 -15.74 -11.40
CA GLU A 201 -12.57 -15.88 -11.48
C GLU A 201 -13.05 -16.43 -12.83
N THR A 202 -12.27 -16.20 -13.90
CA THR A 202 -12.60 -16.66 -15.25
C THR A 202 -12.07 -18.06 -15.56
N LEU A 203 -11.09 -18.52 -14.79
CA LEU A 203 -10.47 -19.84 -14.93
C LEU A 203 -11.16 -20.88 -14.04
N GLN A 204 -11.13 -22.15 -14.46
CA GLN A 204 -11.61 -23.29 -13.68
C GLN A 204 -10.46 -24.27 -13.37
N GLY A 205 -10.60 -25.04 -12.29
CA GLY A 205 -9.63 -26.07 -11.90
C GLY A 205 -8.38 -25.56 -11.16
N ALA A 206 -7.30 -26.33 -11.20
CA ALA A 206 -6.09 -26.08 -10.40
C ALA A 206 -5.41 -24.73 -10.70
N GLY A 207 -5.50 -24.24 -11.94
CA GLY A 207 -4.96 -22.93 -12.32
C GLY A 207 -5.65 -21.77 -11.60
N ALA A 208 -6.96 -21.86 -11.40
CA ALA A 208 -7.73 -20.85 -10.65
C ALA A 208 -7.31 -20.79 -9.17
N ALA A 209 -7.09 -21.96 -8.55
CA ALA A 209 -6.65 -22.04 -7.17
C ALA A 209 -5.24 -21.43 -6.97
N ALA A 210 -4.32 -21.68 -7.90
CA ALA A 210 -2.99 -21.09 -7.87
C ALA A 210 -3.03 -19.56 -8.00
N ILE A 211 -3.85 -19.03 -8.91
CA ILE A 211 -4.00 -17.58 -9.10
C ILE A 211 -4.61 -16.92 -7.87
N LYS A 212 -5.64 -17.52 -7.27
CA LYS A 212 -6.24 -17.00 -6.04
C LYS A 212 -5.24 -16.95 -4.88
N TYR A 213 -4.37 -17.95 -4.76
CA TYR A 213 -3.32 -17.97 -3.74
C TYR A 213 -2.23 -16.92 -3.97
N VAL A 214 -1.94 -16.55 -5.22
CA VAL A 214 -0.97 -15.49 -5.55
C VAL A 214 -1.60 -14.09 -5.46
N SER A 215 -2.93 -14.00 -5.52
CA SER A 215 -3.65 -12.74 -5.56
C SER A 215 -3.55 -11.97 -4.25
N ILE A 216 -2.87 -10.82 -4.30
CA ILE A 216 -2.78 -9.92 -3.14
C ILE A 216 -4.15 -9.39 -2.72
N THR A 217 -5.08 -9.26 -3.67
CA THR A 217 -6.42 -8.74 -3.40
C THR A 217 -7.31 -9.75 -2.67
N GLU A 218 -7.10 -11.06 -2.85
CA GLU A 218 -7.82 -12.10 -2.09
C GLU A 218 -7.43 -12.08 -0.61
N HIS A 219 -6.12 -12.06 -0.33
CA HIS A 219 -5.61 -11.94 1.04
C HIS A 219 -6.02 -10.62 1.70
N PHE A 220 -6.04 -9.53 0.93
CA PHE A 220 -6.54 -8.24 1.40
C PHE A 220 -8.04 -8.27 1.73
N GLN A 221 -8.87 -8.87 0.86
CA GLN A 221 -10.31 -8.98 1.07
C GLN A 221 -10.68 -9.80 2.31
N THR A 222 -9.94 -10.87 2.62
CA THR A 222 -10.17 -11.68 3.82
C THR A 222 -9.97 -10.84 5.10
N LEU A 223 -8.89 -10.06 5.15
CA LEU A 223 -8.61 -9.16 6.29
C LEU A 223 -9.62 -8.01 6.40
N LEU A 224 -10.12 -7.49 5.26
CA LEU A 224 -11.17 -6.47 5.24
C LEU A 224 -12.49 -6.96 5.84
N LYS A 225 -12.76 -8.27 5.84
CA LYS A 225 -13.96 -8.88 6.45
C LYS A 225 -13.83 -9.11 7.97
N GLY A 226 -12.75 -8.66 8.60
CA GLY A 226 -12.52 -8.89 10.03
C GLY A 226 -11.83 -10.22 10.36
N ILE A 227 -11.41 -10.99 9.36
CA ILE A 227 -10.83 -12.32 9.54
C ILE A 227 -9.31 -12.21 9.47
N ILE A 228 -8.62 -12.45 10.58
CA ILE A 228 -7.16 -12.56 10.59
C ILE A 228 -6.79 -14.03 10.42
N ASP A 229 -6.46 -14.43 9.19
CA ASP A 229 -5.84 -15.73 8.94
C ASP A 229 -4.30 -15.58 8.94
N THR A 230 -3.64 -16.53 9.60
CA THR A 230 -2.18 -16.72 9.53
C THR A 230 -1.67 -16.80 8.09
N ARG A 231 -2.46 -17.33 7.15
CA ARG A 231 -2.11 -17.44 5.73
C ARG A 231 -1.95 -16.08 5.07
N ASP A 232 -2.85 -15.14 5.36
CA ASP A 232 -2.80 -13.79 4.78
C ASP A 232 -1.57 -13.03 5.31
N LEU A 233 -1.32 -13.13 6.62
CA LEU A 233 -0.14 -12.53 7.24
C LEU A 233 1.16 -13.13 6.70
N ALA A 234 1.22 -14.45 6.55
CA ALA A 234 2.36 -15.15 5.97
C ALA A 234 2.58 -14.76 4.50
N TYR A 235 1.51 -14.58 3.71
CA TYR A 235 1.60 -14.08 2.34
C TYR A 235 2.27 -12.70 2.29
N PHE A 236 1.74 -11.72 3.04
CA PHE A 236 2.32 -10.36 3.04
C PHE A 236 3.76 -10.36 3.54
N ALA A 237 4.06 -11.09 4.62
CA ALA A 237 5.42 -11.23 5.12
C ALA A 237 6.36 -11.84 4.05
N THR A 238 5.90 -12.84 3.31
CA THR A 238 6.68 -13.47 2.24
C THR A 238 6.97 -12.50 1.11
N VAL A 239 5.96 -11.75 0.64
CA VAL A 239 6.15 -10.71 -0.40
C VAL A 239 7.15 -9.66 0.06
N ILE A 240 7.04 -9.20 1.31
CA ILE A 240 7.95 -8.19 1.89
C ILE A 240 9.38 -8.72 1.98
N LEU A 241 9.58 -9.90 2.57
CA LEU A 241 10.92 -10.48 2.76
C LEU A 241 11.59 -10.82 1.43
N ILE A 242 10.87 -11.42 0.49
CA ILE A 242 11.38 -11.74 -0.85
C ILE A 242 11.69 -10.44 -1.60
N GLY A 243 10.81 -9.44 -1.55
CA GLY A 243 11.04 -8.15 -2.20
C GLY A 243 12.30 -7.45 -1.70
N ILE A 244 12.53 -7.43 -0.38
CA ILE A 244 13.75 -6.87 0.22
C ILE A 244 14.98 -7.66 -0.24
N PHE A 245 14.91 -8.99 -0.18
CA PHE A 245 16.00 -9.87 -0.59
C PHE A 245 16.37 -9.68 -2.07
N LEU A 246 15.38 -9.64 -2.96
CA LEU A 246 15.60 -9.42 -4.39
C LEU A 246 16.18 -8.03 -4.66
N THR A 247 15.72 -7.01 -3.93
CA THR A 247 16.27 -5.64 -4.04
C THR A 247 17.74 -5.62 -3.62
N GLN A 248 18.09 -6.31 -2.54
CA GLN A 248 19.49 -6.47 -2.12
C GLN A 248 20.34 -7.13 -3.20
N ARG A 249 19.85 -8.22 -3.82
CA ARG A 249 20.57 -8.92 -4.90
C ARG A 249 20.72 -8.06 -6.14
N SER A 250 19.69 -7.29 -6.50
CA SER A 250 19.77 -6.33 -7.59
C SER A 250 20.88 -5.30 -7.36
N VAL A 251 20.95 -4.73 -6.15
CA VAL A 251 21.96 -3.70 -5.82
C VAL A 251 23.36 -4.30 -5.73
N GLU A 252 23.52 -5.50 -5.15
CA GLU A 252 24.79 -6.22 -5.10
C GLU A 252 25.34 -6.52 -6.49
N SER A 253 24.47 -6.88 -7.45
CA SER A 253 24.91 -7.23 -8.81
C SER A 253 25.64 -6.08 -9.54
N VAL A 254 25.31 -4.83 -9.20
CA VAL A 254 25.94 -3.65 -9.79
C VAL A 254 27.35 -3.43 -9.26
N ARG A 255 27.66 -3.91 -8.05
CA ARG A 255 29.00 -3.81 -7.45
C ARG A 255 30.04 -4.69 -8.15
N TRP A 256 29.59 -5.70 -8.90
CA TRP A 256 30.46 -6.67 -9.58
C TRP A 256 30.62 -6.42 -11.08
N ARG A 257 30.02 -5.33 -11.59
CA ARG A 257 30.24 -4.84 -12.94
C ARG A 257 31.31 -3.76 -12.93
#